data_AF-A0A135SNR6-F1
#
_entry.id   AF-A0A135SNR6-F1
#
_cell.length_a   1.000
_cell.length_b   1.000
_cell.length_c   1.000
_cell.angle_alpha   90.00
_cell.angle_beta   90.00
_cell.angle_gamma   90.00
#
_symmetry.space_group_name_H-M   'P 1'
#
loop_
_entity.id
_entity.type
_entity.pdbx_description
1 polymer ?
#
loop_
_entity_poly.entity_id
_entity_poly.type
_entity_poly.pdbx_seq_one_letter_code
_entity_poly.pdbx_strand_id
1 'polypeptide(L)'
;MDLGSEIIHDIIHPTAAFTDVSLSEVEHHDSSIPHRLPSADDWEHSQLNPKNRVDSLDPLPNPLWRIDGCTGLGTQFYVLPTFLSPTPPLRLDAFVPEQSTQTPEIRQLLDLDVAFHTKDRARVQKLNISKHIIRALQVWTKRLPDAGGLLQSVPFGSRIVFKDISLDVRAIEINIAPTYYLERQLLSASALAEMWGTEVQIPQRIDLSEVHVVEQIHDSVCLVQIEGRLWILKTLTSYTKYLYHELKLLLSTIPHQNIMSRPAHLVTKRCTFGSKVAVIGFTLEYHRYGTLRDIVPISRIHNTISQTEQLKWSIQITSGVLHHRRTSGTFYPDLRLDNIVLSKDRDAVMVDFEQRGVWCEFASPEINAVEYIRILAIDEDIPENTRDHYADILRRLCPDFESLQAREEYTNPPNGYNICWGCLSPREQEASEVYMLGRVLWCIFEGASAPQQAAVWQSYRWETDVDFPAFLRTPPILRSLIDRCTRGRRATLGNQIGREGNKIVFKGQENKVEPKDIRQAAATWWKREIAWAESFLAMRDRSKSSGEWSENHFDRPSLQSVLDELEKIRDEL
;
A
#
# COMPACT_ATOMS: atom_id res chain seq x y z
N MET A 1 -0.51 -23.56 0.09
CA MET A 1 0.32 -23.01 1.19
C MET A 1 -0.50 -21.95 1.91
N ASP A 2 -0.53 -21.95 3.25
CA ASP A 2 -1.32 -21.00 4.04
C ASP A 2 -0.65 -19.63 4.11
N LEU A 3 -1.42 -18.55 4.15
CA LEU A 3 -0.89 -17.19 4.08
C LEU A 3 -0.13 -16.77 5.36
N GLY A 4 1.10 -16.29 5.23
CA GLY A 4 1.94 -15.79 6.34
C GLY A 4 2.94 -14.73 5.88
N SER A 5 3.60 -14.05 6.81
CA SER A 5 4.62 -13.02 6.50
C SER A 5 5.76 -13.58 5.63
N GLU A 6 6.14 -14.83 5.88
CA GLU A 6 7.18 -15.60 5.17
C GLU A 6 6.96 -15.66 3.64
N ILE A 7 5.70 -15.65 3.19
CA ILE A 7 5.34 -15.70 1.76
C ILE A 7 5.87 -14.51 0.99
N ILE A 8 5.98 -13.35 1.66
CA ILE A 8 6.49 -12.15 1.04
C ILE A 8 7.92 -12.42 0.55
N HIS A 9 8.77 -13.00 1.40
CA HIS A 9 10.15 -13.33 1.06
C HIS A 9 10.24 -14.57 0.17
N ASP A 10 9.47 -15.62 0.46
CA ASP A 10 9.59 -16.93 -0.20
C ASP A 10 8.95 -17.00 -1.59
N ILE A 11 8.02 -16.10 -1.89
CA ILE A 11 7.17 -16.20 -3.09
C ILE A 11 7.05 -14.88 -3.81
N ILE A 12 6.77 -13.79 -3.10
CA ILE A 12 6.33 -12.53 -3.71
C ILE A 12 7.46 -11.59 -4.08
N HIS A 13 8.58 -11.64 -3.37
CA HIS A 13 9.73 -10.80 -3.65
C HIS A 13 10.81 -11.57 -4.43
N PRO A 14 11.72 -10.85 -5.14
CA PRO A 14 12.86 -11.46 -5.82
C PRO A 14 13.79 -12.24 -4.88
N THR A 15 13.72 -12.01 -3.57
CA THR A 15 14.43 -12.79 -2.54
C THR A 15 14.12 -14.29 -2.62
N ALA A 16 12.93 -14.66 -3.08
CA ALA A 16 12.53 -16.04 -3.35
C ALA A 16 13.48 -16.80 -4.29
N ALA A 17 14.24 -16.11 -5.14
CA ALA A 17 15.26 -16.74 -5.98
C ALA A 17 16.42 -17.36 -5.18
N PHE A 18 16.62 -16.90 -3.94
CA PHE A 18 17.73 -17.26 -3.06
C PHE A 18 17.30 -18.06 -1.83
N THR A 19 16.00 -18.25 -1.61
CA THR A 19 15.49 -19.14 -0.56
C THR A 19 15.87 -20.59 -0.87
N ASP A 20 16.58 -21.25 0.07
CA ASP A 20 16.86 -22.68 -0.05
C ASP A 20 15.63 -23.50 0.33
N VAL A 21 14.95 -24.02 -0.69
CA VAL A 21 13.77 -24.89 -0.55
C VAL A 21 14.09 -26.13 0.32
N SER A 22 15.36 -26.54 0.38
CA SER A 22 15.84 -27.71 1.12
C SER A 22 16.08 -27.43 2.61
N LEU A 23 16.45 -26.20 2.99
CA LEU A 23 16.65 -25.82 4.41
C LEU A 23 15.33 -25.56 5.14
N SER A 24 14.28 -25.18 4.42
CA SER A 24 12.93 -25.07 5.00
C SER A 24 12.37 -26.42 5.49
N GLU A 25 12.99 -27.55 5.10
CA GLU A 25 12.72 -28.85 5.71
C GLU A 25 13.27 -28.94 7.13
N VAL A 26 14.40 -28.32 7.48
CA VAL A 26 15.04 -28.51 8.80
C VAL A 26 14.31 -27.74 9.91
N GLU A 27 13.75 -26.56 9.61
CA GLU A 27 12.95 -25.81 10.58
C GLU A 27 11.51 -26.33 10.71
N HIS A 28 11.00 -27.08 9.71
CA HIS A 28 9.71 -27.76 9.81
C HIS A 28 9.79 -29.27 10.16
N HIS A 29 10.96 -29.91 10.11
CA HIS A 29 11.11 -31.34 10.44
C HIS A 29 11.57 -31.67 11.86
N ASP A 30 11.98 -30.71 12.69
CA ASP A 30 12.31 -31.00 14.10
C ASP A 30 11.16 -30.75 15.10
N SER A 31 9.92 -30.78 14.59
CA SER A 31 8.72 -30.99 15.41
C SER A 31 7.81 -32.11 14.89
N SER A 32 8.30 -33.01 14.02
CA SER A 32 7.64 -34.30 13.82
C SER A 32 8.00 -35.28 14.95
N ILE A 33 7.64 -34.92 16.18
CA ILE A 33 7.16 -35.95 17.11
C ILE A 33 5.95 -36.55 16.39
N PRO A 34 5.80 -37.88 16.30
CA PRO A 34 4.56 -38.44 15.79
C PRO A 34 3.44 -37.97 16.71
N HIS A 35 2.74 -36.91 16.32
CA HIS A 35 1.44 -36.58 16.85
C HIS A 35 0.55 -37.76 16.48
N ARG A 36 0.54 -38.78 17.35
CA ARG A 36 -0.71 -39.45 17.66
C ARG A 36 -1.68 -38.30 17.85
N LEU A 37 -2.67 -38.17 16.96
CA LEU A 37 -3.88 -37.42 17.26
C LEU A 37 -4.19 -37.76 18.72
N PRO A 38 -4.16 -36.79 19.64
CA PRO A 38 -4.60 -37.07 21.00
C PRO A 38 -5.95 -37.76 20.84
N SER A 39 -6.17 -38.85 21.56
CA SER A 39 -7.53 -39.38 21.67
C SER A 39 -8.45 -38.19 21.88
N ALA A 40 -9.60 -38.16 21.22
CA ALA A 40 -10.57 -37.05 21.27
C ALA A 40 -11.09 -36.71 22.70
N ASP A 41 -10.48 -37.29 23.72
CA ASP A 41 -10.77 -37.25 25.14
C ASP A 41 -9.76 -36.47 25.99
N ASP A 42 -8.72 -35.83 25.43
CA ASP A 42 -7.79 -35.01 26.24
C ASP A 42 -8.36 -33.60 26.49
N TRP A 43 -9.05 -33.46 27.63
CA TRP A 43 -9.67 -32.20 28.08
C TRP A 43 -8.71 -31.01 28.05
N GLU A 44 -7.41 -31.21 28.27
CA GLU A 44 -6.43 -30.13 28.33
C GLU A 44 -6.22 -29.42 26.98
N HIS A 45 -6.53 -30.08 25.87
CA HIS A 45 -6.43 -29.54 24.51
C HIS A 45 -7.80 -29.30 23.84
N SER A 46 -8.89 -29.66 24.54
CA SER A 46 -10.25 -29.47 24.04
C SER A 46 -10.63 -27.99 23.92
N GLN A 47 -11.32 -27.63 22.83
CA GLN A 47 -11.98 -26.32 22.67
C GLN A 47 -13.15 -26.12 23.64
N LEU A 48 -13.59 -27.19 24.30
CA LEU A 48 -14.58 -27.12 25.38
C LEU A 48 -13.94 -26.72 26.72
N ASN A 49 -12.61 -26.82 26.84
CA ASN A 49 -11.90 -26.36 28.02
C ASN A 49 -11.91 -24.82 28.04
N PRO A 50 -12.44 -24.18 29.09
CA PRO A 50 -12.53 -22.72 29.16
C PRO A 50 -11.20 -22.01 28.91
N LYS A 51 -10.05 -22.63 29.26
CA LYS A 51 -8.72 -22.05 29.05
C LYS A 51 -8.33 -21.95 27.56
N ASN A 52 -8.91 -22.79 26.70
CA ASN A 52 -8.61 -22.88 25.27
C ASN A 52 -9.73 -22.25 24.41
N ARG A 53 -10.71 -21.60 25.03
CA ARG A 53 -11.89 -21.07 24.37
C ARG A 53 -11.84 -19.55 24.33
N VAL A 54 -12.22 -18.97 23.20
CA VAL A 54 -12.56 -17.55 23.15
C VAL A 54 -13.90 -17.35 23.85
N ASP A 55 -13.90 -16.59 24.95
CA ASP A 55 -15.08 -16.32 25.78
C ASP A 55 -16.30 -15.89 24.95
N SER A 56 -16.10 -14.94 24.04
CA SER A 56 -17.11 -14.49 23.07
C SER A 56 -16.45 -13.76 21.92
N LEU A 57 -17.03 -13.92 20.73
CA LEU A 57 -16.72 -13.14 19.52
C LEU A 57 -17.93 -12.32 19.08
N ASP A 58 -18.91 -12.12 19.95
CA ASP A 58 -20.06 -11.27 19.66
C ASP A 58 -19.63 -9.79 19.68
N PRO A 59 -20.28 -8.92 18.89
CA PRO A 59 -20.05 -7.48 18.99
C PRO A 59 -20.31 -6.99 20.41
N LEU A 60 -19.41 -6.14 20.93
CA LEU A 60 -19.66 -5.47 22.20
C LEU A 60 -20.80 -4.44 22.04
N PRO A 61 -21.72 -4.33 23.00
CA PRO A 61 -22.84 -3.39 22.90
C PRO A 61 -22.38 -1.91 22.98
N ASN A 62 -21.37 -1.62 23.79
CA ASN A 62 -20.81 -0.28 23.99
C ASN A 62 -19.28 -0.33 23.95
N PRO A 63 -18.67 -0.50 22.76
CA PRO A 63 -17.23 -0.62 22.65
C PRO A 63 -16.55 0.74 22.89
N LEU A 64 -15.53 0.75 23.76
CA LEU A 64 -14.65 1.91 23.96
C LEU A 64 -13.66 2.10 22.79
N TRP A 65 -13.58 1.14 21.86
CA TRP A 65 -12.65 1.18 20.73
C TRP A 65 -13.35 0.75 19.45
N ARG A 66 -12.89 1.29 18.32
CA ARG A 66 -13.34 0.92 16.99
C ARG A 66 -12.14 0.62 16.11
N ILE A 67 -12.22 -0.42 15.28
CA ILE A 67 -11.22 -0.70 14.24
C ILE A 67 -11.76 -0.21 12.91
N ASP A 68 -10.98 0.58 12.17
CA ASP A 68 -11.39 1.09 10.85
C ASP A 68 -10.67 0.42 9.67
N GLY A 69 -9.64 -0.38 9.92
CA GLY A 69 -8.93 -1.11 8.88
C GLY A 69 -7.69 -1.81 9.45
N CYS A 70 -6.93 -2.47 8.56
CA CYS A 70 -5.66 -3.07 8.93
C CYS A 70 -4.63 -3.02 7.79
N THR A 71 -3.36 -3.02 8.18
CA THR A 71 -2.18 -3.06 7.31
C THR A 71 -1.11 -3.98 7.94
N GLY A 72 0.14 -3.89 7.49
CA GLY A 72 1.24 -4.71 8.00
C GLY A 72 0.93 -6.19 7.85
N LEU A 73 0.31 -6.57 6.73
CA LEU A 73 -0.10 -7.95 6.47
C LEU A 73 -0.98 -8.55 7.57
N GLY A 74 -1.86 -7.74 8.20
CA GLY A 74 -2.80 -8.19 9.23
C GLY A 74 -2.26 -8.11 10.66
N THR A 75 -1.09 -7.50 10.87
CA THR A 75 -0.50 -7.30 12.20
C THR A 75 -0.73 -5.90 12.79
N GLN A 76 -1.12 -4.92 11.95
CA GLN A 76 -1.38 -3.54 12.38
C GLN A 76 -2.84 -3.16 12.12
N PHE A 77 -3.56 -2.76 13.16
CA PHE A 77 -4.98 -2.38 13.12
C PHE A 77 -5.19 -0.91 13.48
N TYR A 78 -6.02 -0.21 12.71
CA TYR A 78 -6.34 1.19 12.95
C TYR A 78 -7.39 1.31 14.05
N VAL A 79 -6.96 1.47 15.31
CA VAL A 79 -7.87 1.56 16.45
C VAL A 79 -8.14 3.01 16.85
N LEU A 80 -9.41 3.31 17.14
CA LEU A 80 -9.87 4.63 17.55
C LEU A 80 -10.56 4.56 18.92
N PRO A 81 -10.15 5.41 19.89
CA PRO A 81 -10.75 5.45 21.22
C PRO A 81 -12.06 6.23 21.20
N THR A 82 -13.19 5.53 21.08
CA THR A 82 -14.53 6.15 20.96
C THR A 82 -15.00 6.83 22.25
N PHE A 83 -14.36 6.54 23.38
CA PHE A 83 -14.62 7.21 24.66
C PHE A 83 -13.98 8.59 24.77
N LEU A 84 -13.04 8.92 23.88
CA LEU A 84 -12.56 10.29 23.69
C LEU A 84 -13.50 10.95 22.68
N SER A 85 -14.45 11.75 23.15
CA SER A 85 -15.39 12.47 22.30
C SER A 85 -15.28 13.98 22.50
N PRO A 86 -14.97 14.75 21.45
CA PRO A 86 -14.62 14.32 20.09
C PRO A 86 -13.31 13.50 20.01
N THR A 87 -13.18 12.59 19.04
CA THR A 87 -12.01 11.70 18.93
C THR A 87 -10.86 12.36 18.16
N PRO A 88 -9.70 12.65 18.78
CA PRO A 88 -8.56 13.25 18.08
C PRO A 88 -7.83 12.24 17.17
N PRO A 89 -7.22 12.67 16.04
CA PRO A 89 -6.39 11.83 15.18
C PRO A 89 -5.02 11.55 15.80
N LEU A 90 -4.97 10.80 16.89
CA LEU A 90 -3.70 10.47 17.56
C LEU A 90 -2.84 9.45 16.79
N ARG A 91 -3.46 8.72 15.83
CA ARG A 91 -2.84 7.63 15.05
C ARG A 91 -2.24 6.54 15.95
N LEU A 92 -3.01 6.13 16.97
CA LEU A 92 -2.66 5.08 17.92
C LEU A 92 -3.02 3.70 17.35
N ASP A 93 -2.21 3.17 16.45
CA ASP A 93 -2.51 1.86 15.84
C ASP A 93 -2.16 0.71 16.82
N ALA A 94 -2.93 -0.38 16.75
CA ALA A 94 -2.70 -1.60 17.53
C ALA A 94 -1.85 -2.59 16.73
N PHE A 95 -0.80 -3.12 17.35
CA PHE A 95 0.14 -4.07 16.78
C PHE A 95 0.00 -5.41 17.50
N VAL A 96 -0.27 -6.46 16.74
CA VAL A 96 -0.38 -7.84 17.24
C VAL A 96 0.79 -8.69 16.70
N PRO A 97 1.16 -9.77 17.41
CA PRO A 97 2.15 -10.74 16.93
C PRO A 97 1.86 -11.26 15.52
N GLU A 98 2.92 -11.58 14.77
CA GLU A 98 2.81 -12.13 13.43
C GLU A 98 2.09 -13.47 13.41
N GLN A 99 1.33 -13.73 12.35
CA GLN A 99 0.56 -14.96 12.21
C GLN A 99 1.43 -16.22 12.23
N SER A 100 2.64 -16.15 11.67
CA SER A 100 3.63 -17.24 11.65
C SER A 100 4.02 -17.72 13.04
N THR A 101 3.97 -16.83 14.05
CA THR A 101 4.30 -17.15 15.45
C THR A 101 3.16 -17.82 16.22
N GLN A 102 1.97 -17.96 15.61
CA GLN A 102 0.76 -18.46 16.26
C GLN A 102 0.43 -19.90 15.84
N THR A 103 -0.21 -20.67 16.73
CA THR A 103 -0.62 -22.03 16.40
C THR A 103 -1.72 -22.05 15.32
N PRO A 104 -1.85 -23.13 14.52
CA PRO A 104 -2.89 -23.25 13.50
C PRO A 104 -4.30 -23.01 14.05
N GLU A 105 -4.58 -23.45 15.28
CA GLU A 105 -5.88 -23.29 15.93
C GLU A 105 -6.19 -21.82 16.20
N ILE A 106 -5.23 -21.05 16.72
CA ILE A 106 -5.40 -19.60 16.99
C ILE A 106 -5.62 -18.86 15.66
N ARG A 107 -4.81 -19.20 14.65
CA ARG A 107 -4.91 -18.58 13.32
C ARG A 107 -6.29 -18.77 12.70
N GLN A 108 -6.82 -19.99 12.79
CA GLN A 108 -8.15 -20.31 12.29
C GLN A 108 -9.26 -19.64 13.11
N LEU A 109 -9.21 -19.72 14.45
CA LEU A 109 -10.24 -19.17 15.32
C LEU A 109 -10.36 -17.64 15.19
N LEU A 110 -9.23 -16.96 15.00
CA LEU A 110 -9.17 -15.49 14.96
C LEU A 110 -9.14 -14.93 13.52
N ASP A 111 -9.29 -15.75 12.49
CA ASP A 111 -9.24 -15.32 11.08
C ASP A 111 -7.92 -14.59 10.71
N LEU A 112 -6.79 -15.00 11.30
CA LEU A 112 -5.51 -14.29 11.13
C LEU A 112 -5.03 -14.28 9.67
N ASP A 113 -5.26 -15.37 8.94
CA ASP A 113 -4.90 -15.50 7.53
C ASP A 113 -5.78 -14.62 6.63
N VAL A 114 -7.03 -14.35 7.04
CA VAL A 114 -7.95 -13.46 6.31
C VAL A 114 -7.54 -12.00 6.51
N ALA A 115 -7.07 -11.66 7.72
CA ALA A 115 -6.56 -10.33 8.05
C ALA A 115 -5.33 -9.95 7.20
N PHE A 116 -4.57 -10.95 6.73
CA PHE A 116 -3.39 -10.76 5.89
C PHE A 116 -3.69 -9.91 4.64
N HIS A 117 -4.76 -10.25 3.92
CA HIS A 117 -5.11 -9.67 2.62
C HIS A 117 -6.35 -8.75 2.65
N THR A 118 -7.08 -8.69 3.76
CA THR A 118 -8.26 -7.82 3.90
C THR A 118 -7.82 -6.45 4.40
N LYS A 119 -8.32 -5.36 3.79
CA LYS A 119 -7.90 -3.98 4.15
C LYS A 119 -9.07 -3.04 4.46
N ASP A 120 -10.24 -3.22 3.83
CA ASP A 120 -11.37 -2.31 4.04
C ASP A 120 -12.10 -2.54 5.36
N ARG A 121 -12.50 -1.43 5.97
CA ARG A 121 -13.25 -1.34 7.22
C ARG A 121 -14.34 -2.38 7.40
N ALA A 122 -15.24 -2.47 6.43
CA ALA A 122 -16.46 -3.26 6.54
C ALA A 122 -16.18 -4.77 6.63
N ARG A 123 -15.14 -5.25 5.95
CA ARG A 123 -14.67 -6.64 6.07
C ARG A 123 -13.78 -6.84 7.29
N VAL A 124 -12.84 -5.94 7.56
CA VAL A 124 -11.91 -6.05 8.72
C VAL A 124 -12.68 -6.12 10.04
N GLN A 125 -13.69 -5.27 10.25
CA GLN A 125 -14.49 -5.25 11.47
C GLN A 125 -15.23 -6.57 11.76
N LYS A 126 -15.46 -7.39 10.73
CA LYS A 126 -16.15 -8.69 10.87
C LYS A 126 -15.22 -9.82 11.26
N LEU A 127 -13.91 -9.64 11.12
CA LEU A 127 -12.90 -10.64 11.47
C LEU A 127 -12.87 -10.89 12.97
N ASN A 128 -12.67 -12.14 13.36
CA ASN A 128 -12.64 -12.53 14.77
C ASN A 128 -11.49 -11.87 15.52
N ILE A 129 -10.31 -11.71 14.92
CA ILE A 129 -9.19 -10.96 15.50
C ILE A 129 -9.56 -9.51 15.83
N SER A 130 -10.33 -8.83 14.98
CA SER A 130 -10.76 -7.46 15.26
C SER A 130 -11.68 -7.39 16.47
N LYS A 131 -12.62 -8.32 16.59
CA LYS A 131 -13.51 -8.42 17.76
C LYS A 131 -12.73 -8.77 19.03
N HIS A 132 -11.71 -9.61 18.91
CA HIS A 132 -10.81 -10.00 19.99
C HIS A 132 -9.98 -8.83 20.49
N ILE A 133 -9.34 -8.08 19.59
CA ILE A 133 -8.57 -6.85 19.89
C ILE A 133 -9.47 -5.83 20.61
N ILE A 134 -10.66 -5.54 20.09
CA ILE A 134 -11.59 -4.57 20.70
C ILE A 134 -11.95 -5.00 22.13
N ARG A 135 -12.18 -6.29 22.37
CA ARG A 135 -12.51 -6.83 23.69
C ARG A 135 -11.32 -6.79 24.66
N ALA A 136 -10.12 -7.06 24.18
CA ALA A 136 -8.89 -6.92 24.96
C ALA A 136 -8.64 -5.46 25.36
N LEU A 137 -8.72 -4.54 24.40
CA LEU A 137 -8.62 -3.09 24.64
C LEU A 137 -9.72 -2.62 25.60
N GLN A 138 -10.94 -3.14 25.49
CA GLN A 138 -12.05 -2.83 26.38
C GLN A 138 -11.75 -3.18 27.85
N VAL A 139 -11.13 -4.34 28.09
CA VAL A 139 -10.71 -4.78 29.43
C VAL A 139 -9.53 -3.94 29.93
N TRP A 140 -8.53 -3.74 29.09
CA TRP A 140 -7.34 -2.95 29.41
C TRP A 140 -7.70 -1.51 29.78
N THR A 141 -8.51 -0.82 28.96
CA THR A 141 -8.94 0.56 29.23
C THR A 141 -9.69 0.70 30.54
N LYS A 142 -10.55 -0.27 30.90
CA LYS A 142 -11.29 -0.27 32.18
C LYS A 142 -10.41 -0.45 33.41
N ARG A 143 -9.19 -0.97 33.26
CA ARG A 143 -8.21 -1.14 34.35
C ARG A 143 -7.37 0.13 34.56
N LEU A 144 -7.37 1.07 33.62
CA LEU A 144 -6.61 2.30 33.72
C LEU A 144 -7.37 3.34 34.58
N PRO A 145 -6.71 3.97 35.57
CA PRO A 145 -7.33 5.01 36.39
C PRO A 145 -7.78 6.24 35.60
N ASP A 146 -6.98 6.67 34.62
CA ASP A 146 -7.28 7.77 33.71
C ASP A 146 -6.79 7.44 32.29
N ALA A 147 -7.59 6.64 31.58
CA ALA A 147 -7.28 6.26 30.20
C ALA A 147 -7.24 7.49 29.28
N GLY A 148 -8.07 8.50 29.52
CA GLY A 148 -8.15 9.68 28.66
C GLY A 148 -6.90 10.55 28.75
N GLY A 149 -6.47 10.87 29.96
CA GLY A 149 -5.23 11.61 30.21
C GLY A 149 -4.00 10.85 29.71
N LEU A 150 -3.96 9.52 29.88
CA LEU A 150 -2.87 8.70 29.34
C LEU A 150 -2.75 8.85 27.83
N LEU A 151 -3.84 8.62 27.08
CA LEU A 151 -3.80 8.66 25.62
C LEU A 151 -3.56 10.06 25.05
N GLN A 152 -3.97 11.12 25.77
CA GLN A 152 -3.68 12.50 25.36
C GLN A 152 -2.22 12.91 25.62
N SER A 153 -1.55 12.26 26.58
CA SER A 153 -0.17 12.59 26.96
C SER A 153 0.91 11.97 26.05
N VAL A 154 0.58 10.89 25.33
CA VAL A 154 1.56 10.15 24.53
C VAL A 154 1.93 10.90 23.24
N PRO A 155 3.15 10.67 22.70
CA PRO A 155 3.54 11.20 21.40
C PRO A 155 2.55 10.82 20.29
N PHE A 156 2.44 11.69 19.28
CA PHE A 156 1.69 11.35 18.07
C PHE A 156 2.23 10.07 17.43
N GLY A 157 1.34 9.21 16.94
CA GLY A 157 1.74 7.94 16.30
C GLY A 157 2.29 6.88 17.26
N SER A 158 2.05 7.01 18.57
CA SER A 158 2.39 5.97 19.56
C SER A 158 1.68 4.66 19.24
N ARG A 159 2.29 3.53 19.60
CA ARG A 159 1.80 2.19 19.23
C ARG A 159 1.18 1.49 20.43
N ILE A 160 0.04 0.86 20.24
CA ILE A 160 -0.52 -0.07 21.23
C ILE A 160 -0.01 -1.47 20.89
N VAL A 161 0.85 -2.04 21.71
CA VAL A 161 1.54 -3.30 21.44
C VAL A 161 0.93 -4.42 22.28
N PHE A 162 0.43 -5.44 21.60
CA PHE A 162 0.04 -6.72 22.19
C PHE A 162 1.28 -7.61 22.23
N LYS A 163 1.67 -8.10 23.40
CA LYS A 163 2.81 -9.02 23.50
C LYS A 163 2.48 -10.43 23.00
N ASP A 164 1.23 -10.84 23.14
CA ASP A 164 0.68 -12.14 22.78
C ASP A 164 -0.77 -11.99 22.30
N ILE A 165 -1.33 -13.06 21.72
CA ILE A 165 -2.76 -13.16 21.37
C ILE A 165 -3.39 -14.33 22.13
N SER A 166 -3.34 -14.30 23.46
CA SER A 166 -4.06 -15.27 24.29
C SER A 166 -5.57 -15.30 23.97
N LEU A 167 -6.17 -16.49 24.02
CA LEU A 167 -7.63 -16.65 23.85
C LEU A 167 -8.42 -16.06 25.03
N ASP A 168 -7.80 -15.97 26.22
CA ASP A 168 -8.33 -15.17 27.33
C ASP A 168 -7.83 -13.73 27.24
N VAL A 169 -8.73 -12.82 26.84
CA VAL A 169 -8.46 -11.38 26.73
C VAL A 169 -7.97 -10.72 28.03
N ARG A 170 -8.21 -11.34 29.20
CA ARG A 170 -7.77 -10.80 30.50
C ARG A 170 -6.30 -11.06 30.76
N ALA A 171 -5.75 -12.10 30.13
CA ALA A 171 -4.35 -12.53 30.24
C ALA A 171 -3.43 -11.82 29.24
N ILE A 172 -3.99 -11.22 28.18
CA ILE A 172 -3.23 -10.46 27.18
C ILE A 172 -2.51 -9.28 27.84
N GLU A 173 -1.21 -9.17 27.61
CA GLU A 173 -0.42 -8.02 28.04
C GLU A 173 -0.41 -6.93 26.94
N ILE A 174 -0.89 -5.73 27.30
CA ILE A 174 -0.97 -4.58 26.40
C ILE A 174 -0.14 -3.42 26.95
N ASN A 175 0.77 -2.91 26.13
CA ASN A 175 1.63 -1.78 26.45
C ASN A 175 1.51 -0.66 25.40
N ILE A 176 1.82 0.58 25.80
CA ILE A 176 1.98 1.68 24.84
C ILE A 176 3.47 1.90 24.61
N ALA A 177 3.91 1.78 23.36
CA ALA A 177 5.25 2.15 22.93
C ALA A 177 5.23 3.60 22.42
N PRO A 178 5.85 4.57 23.13
CA PRO A 178 5.83 5.97 22.73
C PRO A 178 6.78 6.24 21.55
N THR A 179 6.27 6.92 20.53
CA THR A 179 6.99 7.18 19.27
C THR A 179 7.73 8.53 19.32
N TYR A 180 8.58 8.75 20.33
CA TYR A 180 9.32 10.02 20.46
C TYR A 180 10.24 10.32 19.26
N TYR A 181 10.76 9.27 18.61
CA TYR A 181 11.62 9.42 17.44
C TYR A 181 10.90 10.10 16.27
N LEU A 182 9.59 9.83 16.09
CA LEU A 182 8.76 10.45 15.06
C LEU A 182 8.64 11.96 15.32
N GLU A 183 8.24 12.35 16.53
CA GLU A 183 8.11 13.77 16.89
C GLU A 183 9.42 14.56 16.75
N ARG A 184 10.57 13.89 16.95
CA ARG A 184 11.89 14.46 16.72
C ARG A 184 12.10 14.82 15.25
N GLN A 185 11.70 13.95 14.33
CA GLN A 185 11.87 14.11 12.87
C GLN A 185 10.89 15.09 12.22
N LEU A 186 9.72 15.31 12.82
CA LEU A 186 8.72 16.23 12.26
C LEU A 186 9.25 17.67 12.18
N LEU A 187 8.82 18.42 11.17
CA LEU A 187 9.26 19.80 10.93
C LEU A 187 8.17 20.79 11.36
N SER A 188 8.57 21.98 11.79
CA SER A 188 7.63 23.09 11.98
C SER A 188 7.25 23.69 10.63
N ALA A 189 6.11 24.39 10.57
CA ALA A 189 5.71 25.13 9.37
C ALA A 189 6.77 26.16 8.93
N SER A 190 7.49 26.77 9.88
CA SER A 190 8.57 27.71 9.58
C SER A 190 9.79 27.04 8.95
N ALA A 191 10.18 25.85 9.43
CA ALA A 191 11.29 25.09 8.85
C ALA A 191 10.96 24.65 7.42
N LEU A 192 9.71 24.22 7.17
CA LEU A 192 9.26 23.88 5.81
C LEU A 192 9.29 25.10 4.88
N ALA A 193 8.80 26.27 5.34
CA ALA A 193 8.84 27.51 4.57
C ALA A 193 10.26 27.93 4.20
N GLU A 194 11.21 27.82 5.15
CA GLU A 194 12.62 28.10 4.92
C GLU A 194 13.24 27.14 3.88
N MET A 195 12.93 25.84 3.97
CA MET A 195 13.43 24.83 3.03
C MET A 195 12.89 24.98 1.62
N TRP A 196 11.64 25.46 1.46
CA TRP A 196 10.97 25.52 0.16
C TRP A 196 11.09 26.89 -0.53
N GLY A 197 11.46 27.93 0.21
CA GLY A 197 11.57 29.29 -0.31
C GLY A 197 10.22 30.01 -0.38
N THR A 198 10.28 31.29 -0.75
CA THR A 198 9.14 32.23 -0.66
C THR A 198 8.04 32.00 -1.70
N GLU A 199 8.31 31.19 -2.73
CA GLU A 199 7.35 30.88 -3.79
C GLU A 199 6.27 29.89 -3.32
N VAL A 200 6.57 29.07 -2.29
CA VAL A 200 5.65 28.08 -1.76
C VAL A 200 4.83 28.68 -0.62
N GLN A 201 3.54 28.90 -0.87
CA GLN A 201 2.63 29.46 0.12
C GLN A 201 2.18 28.41 1.12
N ILE A 202 2.55 28.59 2.39
CA ILE A 202 2.15 27.71 3.48
C ILE A 202 0.68 27.96 3.87
N PRO A 203 -0.19 26.92 3.91
CA PRO A 203 -1.58 27.06 4.35
C PRO A 203 -1.72 27.45 5.82
N GLN A 204 -2.95 27.78 6.22
CA GLN A 204 -3.28 28.03 7.62
C GLN A 204 -2.96 26.80 8.49
N ARG A 205 -2.53 27.05 9.73
CA ARG A 205 -2.28 26.02 10.73
C ARG A 205 -3.52 25.80 11.59
N ILE A 206 -3.83 24.54 11.88
CA ILE A 206 -4.88 24.12 12.81
C ILE A 206 -4.24 23.20 13.86
N ASP A 207 -4.62 23.36 15.13
CA ASP A 207 -4.15 22.46 16.18
C ASP A 207 -4.84 21.10 16.09
N LEU A 208 -4.12 20.02 16.37
CA LEU A 208 -4.65 18.65 16.34
C LEU A 208 -5.92 18.50 17.20
N SER A 209 -6.04 19.25 18.30
CA SER A 209 -7.20 19.23 19.19
C SER A 209 -8.49 19.74 18.53
N GLU A 210 -8.39 20.50 17.45
CA GLU A 210 -9.53 21.03 16.67
C GLU A 210 -9.96 20.07 15.55
N VAL A 211 -9.22 18.98 15.34
CA VAL A 211 -9.47 18.00 14.30
C VAL A 211 -10.10 16.75 14.92
N HIS A 212 -11.21 16.30 14.36
CA HIS A 212 -11.95 15.15 14.89
C HIS A 212 -12.00 14.02 13.86
N VAL A 213 -11.54 12.82 14.22
CA VAL A 213 -11.59 11.66 13.33
C VAL A 213 -13.01 11.15 13.19
N VAL A 214 -13.45 11.02 11.94
CA VAL A 214 -14.67 10.31 11.57
C VAL A 214 -14.35 8.86 11.21
N GLU A 215 -13.26 8.63 10.47
CA GLU A 215 -12.81 7.30 10.02
C GLU A 215 -11.32 7.31 9.64
N GLN A 216 -10.57 6.23 9.92
CA GLN A 216 -9.24 6.00 9.33
C GLN A 216 -9.37 5.08 8.11
N ILE A 217 -9.34 5.67 6.91
CA ILE A 217 -9.61 4.97 5.63
C ILE A 217 -8.41 4.13 5.18
N HIS A 218 -7.20 4.62 5.46
CA HIS A 218 -5.94 4.02 5.00
C HIS A 218 -4.82 4.24 6.03
N ASP A 219 -3.64 3.65 5.79
CA ASP A 219 -2.44 3.82 6.63
C ASP A 219 -1.95 5.28 6.71
N SER A 220 -2.39 6.13 5.79
CA SER A 220 -1.97 7.51 5.67
C SER A 220 -3.13 8.50 5.60
N VAL A 221 -4.38 8.02 5.60
CA VAL A 221 -5.57 8.80 5.25
C VAL A 221 -6.65 8.64 6.31
N CYS A 222 -7.06 9.75 6.92
CA CYS A 222 -8.21 9.82 7.82
C CYS A 222 -9.28 10.74 7.23
N LEU A 223 -10.55 10.34 7.29
CA LEU A 223 -11.67 11.26 7.18
C LEU A 223 -11.80 11.99 8.52
N VAL A 224 -11.74 13.31 8.49
CA VAL A 224 -11.82 14.16 9.67
C VAL A 224 -12.90 15.22 9.52
N GLN A 225 -13.38 15.75 10.63
CA GLN A 225 -14.28 16.88 10.70
C GLN A 225 -13.58 18.07 11.35
N ILE A 226 -13.65 19.22 10.71
CA ILE A 226 -13.15 20.51 11.19
C ILE A 226 -14.27 21.53 10.96
N GLU A 227 -14.70 22.21 12.02
CA GLU A 227 -15.78 23.22 11.96
C GLU A 227 -17.06 22.71 11.25
N GLY A 228 -17.43 21.45 11.49
CA GLY A 228 -18.61 20.84 10.89
C GLY A 228 -18.41 20.31 9.46
N ARG A 229 -17.30 20.63 8.77
CA ARG A 229 -17.00 20.18 7.40
C ARG A 229 -16.09 18.96 7.39
N LEU A 230 -16.33 18.04 6.45
CA LEU A 230 -15.49 16.87 6.22
C LEU A 230 -14.27 17.21 5.36
N TRP A 231 -13.13 16.67 5.77
CA TRP A 231 -11.83 16.79 5.11
C TRP A 231 -11.11 15.45 5.12
N ILE A 232 -10.19 15.28 4.19
CA ILE A 232 -9.18 14.22 4.25
C ILE A 232 -7.97 14.76 5.01
N LEU A 233 -7.56 14.13 6.09
CA LEU A 233 -6.28 14.34 6.74
C LEU A 233 -5.28 13.29 6.21
N LYS A 234 -4.25 13.75 5.50
CA LYS A 234 -3.10 12.94 5.13
C LYS A 234 -2.03 13.07 6.22
N THR A 235 -1.60 11.95 6.79
CA THR A 235 -0.64 11.91 7.90
C THR A 235 0.05 10.55 7.99
N LEU A 236 1.33 10.51 8.40
CA LEU A 236 2.13 9.29 8.49
C LEU A 236 2.74 9.12 9.89
N THR A 237 2.84 7.86 10.32
CA THR A 237 3.51 7.47 11.59
C THR A 237 4.92 6.91 11.39
N SER A 238 5.39 6.85 10.13
CA SER A 238 6.72 6.40 9.71
C SER A 238 7.09 7.05 8.38
N TYR A 239 8.38 7.23 8.08
CA TYR A 239 8.86 7.79 6.81
C TYR A 239 8.21 9.14 6.42
N THR A 240 8.18 10.10 7.35
CA THR A 240 7.52 11.41 7.16
C THR A 240 8.07 12.24 6.00
N LYS A 241 9.26 11.92 5.49
CA LYS A 241 9.82 12.53 4.29
C LYS A 241 8.86 12.48 3.09
N TYR A 242 8.11 11.40 2.91
CA TYR A 242 7.18 11.25 1.79
C TYR A 242 5.98 12.19 1.94
N LEU A 243 5.46 12.35 3.16
CA LEU A 243 4.37 13.28 3.48
C LEU A 243 4.77 14.73 3.17
N TYR A 244 5.96 15.16 3.60
CA TYR A 244 6.42 16.52 3.32
C TYR A 244 6.75 16.74 1.84
N HIS A 245 7.24 15.72 1.15
CA HIS A 245 7.48 15.80 -0.29
C HIS A 245 6.15 15.97 -1.05
N GLU A 246 5.14 15.16 -0.73
CA GLU A 246 3.79 15.31 -1.32
C GLU A 246 3.20 16.70 -1.03
N LEU A 247 3.29 17.17 0.22
CA LEU A 247 2.83 18.50 0.61
C LEU A 247 3.50 19.58 -0.26
N LYS A 248 4.82 19.53 -0.44
CA LYS A 248 5.54 20.46 -1.33
C LYS A 248 5.02 20.37 -2.76
N LEU A 249 4.91 19.17 -3.32
CA LEU A 249 4.44 18.97 -4.69
C LEU A 249 3.06 19.60 -4.89
N LEU A 250 2.10 19.34 -4.00
CA LEU A 250 0.74 19.89 -4.13
C LEU A 250 0.69 21.41 -3.97
N LEU A 251 1.53 22.00 -3.11
CA LEU A 251 1.59 23.46 -2.95
C LEU A 251 2.25 24.16 -4.13
N SER A 252 3.26 23.54 -4.75
CA SER A 252 3.97 24.06 -5.93
C SER A 252 3.24 23.80 -7.24
N THR A 253 2.34 22.82 -7.31
CA THR A 253 1.66 22.42 -8.55
C THR A 253 0.75 23.55 -9.06
N ILE A 254 0.77 23.75 -10.39
CA ILE A 254 -0.20 24.60 -11.08
C ILE A 254 -1.57 23.90 -11.01
N PRO A 255 -2.64 24.56 -10.52
CA PRO A 255 -3.94 23.92 -10.36
C PRO A 255 -4.48 23.31 -11.65
N HIS A 256 -5.10 22.14 -11.54
CA HIS A 256 -5.79 21.44 -12.64
C HIS A 256 -7.02 20.72 -12.10
N GLN A 257 -8.12 20.71 -12.84
CA GLN A 257 -9.41 20.15 -12.38
C GLN A 257 -9.36 18.64 -12.07
N ASN A 258 -8.43 17.91 -12.70
CA ASN A 258 -8.24 16.46 -12.52
C ASN A 258 -7.08 16.11 -11.60
N ILE A 259 -6.54 17.09 -10.87
CA ILE A 259 -5.52 16.90 -9.83
C ILE A 259 -6.12 17.41 -8.51
N MET A 260 -5.80 16.72 -7.41
CA MET A 260 -6.21 17.13 -6.07
C MET A 260 -5.93 18.61 -5.81
N SER A 261 -6.93 19.30 -5.25
CA SER A 261 -6.81 20.69 -4.85
C SER A 261 -5.67 20.90 -3.86
N ARG A 262 -5.15 22.13 -3.80
CA ARG A 262 -4.12 22.50 -2.83
C ARG A 262 -4.54 22.19 -1.39
N PRO A 263 -3.60 21.78 -0.52
CA PRO A 263 -3.86 21.57 0.90
C PRO A 263 -4.50 22.80 1.56
N ALA A 264 -5.58 22.57 2.30
CA ALA A 264 -6.35 23.64 2.93
C ALA A 264 -5.72 24.08 4.27
N HIS A 265 -5.22 23.12 5.04
CA HIS A 265 -4.63 23.37 6.36
C HIS A 265 -3.42 22.48 6.61
N LEU A 266 -2.46 23.00 7.36
CA LEU A 266 -1.45 22.20 8.06
C LEU A 266 -1.98 21.84 9.45
N VAL A 267 -2.05 20.54 9.75
CA VAL A 267 -2.40 20.06 11.08
C VAL A 267 -1.13 20.01 11.92
N THR A 268 -1.16 20.68 13.06
CA THR A 268 -0.01 20.81 13.94
C THR A 268 -0.28 20.23 15.33
N LYS A 269 0.77 19.71 15.96
CA LYS A 269 0.72 19.25 17.35
C LYS A 269 1.92 19.82 18.09
N ARG A 270 1.70 20.22 19.34
CA ARG A 270 2.82 20.43 20.28
C ARG A 270 3.41 19.07 20.65
N CYS A 271 4.64 18.83 20.21
CA CYS A 271 5.38 17.62 20.53
C CYS A 271 5.57 17.52 22.05
N THR A 272 5.42 16.31 22.58
CA THR A 272 5.71 15.99 23.97
C THR A 272 7.23 16.05 24.21
N PHE A 273 8.02 15.77 23.17
CA PHE A 273 9.48 15.96 23.19
C PHE A 273 9.89 17.35 22.69
N GLY A 274 10.60 18.12 23.51
CA GLY A 274 11.21 19.40 23.13
C GLY A 274 10.24 20.56 22.86
N SER A 275 8.93 20.39 23.13
CA SER A 275 7.88 21.42 23.05
C SER A 275 7.70 22.12 21.69
N LYS A 276 8.34 21.60 20.63
CA LYS A 276 8.20 22.05 19.24
C LYS A 276 6.75 21.90 18.77
N VAL A 277 6.22 22.89 18.06
CA VAL A 277 4.94 22.75 17.34
C VAL A 277 5.27 22.25 15.94
N ALA A 278 5.00 20.96 15.71
CA ALA A 278 5.36 20.28 14.48
C ALA A 278 4.14 20.04 13.59
N VAL A 279 4.35 20.03 12.29
CA VAL A 279 3.34 19.65 11.29
C VAL A 279 3.26 18.13 11.28
N ILE A 280 2.10 17.57 11.63
CA ILE A 280 1.90 16.11 11.64
C ILE A 280 1.22 15.62 10.34
N GLY A 281 0.65 16.54 9.57
CA GLY A 281 -0.17 16.24 8.41
C GLY A 281 -0.77 17.49 7.78
N PHE A 282 -1.55 17.29 6.74
CA PHE A 282 -2.26 18.35 6.05
C PHE A 282 -3.63 17.85 5.59
N THR A 283 -4.54 18.80 5.33
CA THR A 283 -5.90 18.47 4.90
C THR A 283 -6.14 18.73 3.43
N LEU A 284 -6.92 17.85 2.81
CA LEU A 284 -7.33 17.86 1.41
C LEU A 284 -8.85 17.79 1.30
N GLU A 285 -9.38 18.19 0.15
CA GLU A 285 -10.81 18.08 -0.13
C GLU A 285 -11.30 16.63 -0.03
N TYR A 286 -12.45 16.44 0.61
CA TYR A 286 -13.11 15.14 0.68
C TYR A 286 -14.02 14.90 -0.52
N HIS A 287 -13.71 13.85 -1.28
CA HIS A 287 -14.51 13.38 -2.40
C HIS A 287 -15.38 12.19 -2.01
N ARG A 288 -16.68 12.45 -1.82
CA ARG A 288 -17.63 11.52 -1.19
C ARG A 288 -17.86 10.18 -1.92
N TYR A 289 -17.60 10.11 -3.22
CA TYR A 289 -17.83 8.89 -4.00
C TYR A 289 -16.72 7.86 -3.80
N GLY A 290 -15.58 8.25 -3.23
CA GLY A 290 -14.43 7.38 -3.04
C GLY A 290 -13.65 7.16 -4.34
N THR A 291 -12.95 6.03 -4.41
CA THR A 291 -11.98 5.73 -5.46
C THR A 291 -12.61 5.01 -6.65
N LEU A 292 -12.05 5.19 -7.84
CA LEU A 292 -12.47 4.45 -9.04
C LEU A 292 -12.30 2.94 -8.87
N ARG A 293 -11.35 2.51 -8.05
CA ARG A 293 -11.15 1.09 -7.70
C ARG A 293 -12.43 0.43 -7.21
N ASP A 294 -13.23 1.11 -6.40
CA ASP A 294 -14.48 0.56 -5.88
C ASP A 294 -15.66 0.82 -6.83
N ILE A 295 -15.66 1.97 -7.51
CA ILE A 295 -16.76 2.45 -8.36
C ILE A 295 -16.85 1.70 -9.69
N VAL A 296 -15.72 1.47 -10.35
CA VAL A 296 -15.63 0.80 -11.65
C VAL A 296 -16.23 -0.62 -11.59
N PRO A 297 -15.77 -1.52 -10.70
CA PRO A 297 -16.28 -2.89 -10.67
C PRO A 297 -17.73 -2.99 -10.18
N ILE A 298 -18.15 -2.17 -9.19
CA ILE A 298 -19.54 -2.20 -8.73
C ILE A 298 -20.49 -1.69 -9.82
N SER A 299 -20.10 -0.66 -10.56
CA SER A 299 -20.91 -0.12 -11.66
C SER A 299 -20.99 -1.11 -12.83
N ARG A 300 -19.91 -1.87 -13.08
CA ARG A 300 -19.94 -2.98 -14.04
C ARG A 300 -20.94 -4.06 -13.61
N ILE A 301 -20.87 -4.52 -12.36
CA ILE A 301 -21.76 -5.58 -11.84
C ILE A 301 -23.24 -5.19 -12.00
N HIS A 302 -23.55 -3.91 -11.81
CA HIS A 302 -24.91 -3.38 -11.96
C HIS A 302 -25.23 -2.85 -13.37
N ASN A 303 -24.32 -2.95 -14.34
CA ASN A 303 -24.45 -2.40 -15.69
C ASN A 303 -24.83 -0.90 -15.72
N THR A 304 -24.28 -0.10 -14.82
CA THR A 304 -24.60 1.34 -14.68
C THR A 304 -23.53 2.27 -15.25
N ILE A 305 -22.41 1.74 -15.74
CA ILE A 305 -21.34 2.54 -16.33
C ILE A 305 -21.45 2.56 -17.86
N SER A 306 -21.50 3.76 -18.43
CA SER A 306 -21.52 3.95 -19.90
C SER A 306 -20.10 4.05 -20.47
N GLN A 307 -19.94 3.72 -21.75
CA GLN A 307 -18.66 3.92 -22.46
C GLN A 307 -18.25 5.40 -22.50
N THR A 308 -19.21 6.31 -22.61
CA THR A 308 -18.98 7.76 -22.54
C THR A 308 -18.35 8.17 -21.21
N GLU A 309 -18.81 7.59 -20.10
CA GLU A 309 -18.28 7.87 -18.76
C GLU A 309 -16.88 7.26 -18.57
N GLN A 310 -16.65 6.04 -19.09
CA GLN A 310 -15.30 5.43 -19.13
C GLN A 310 -14.30 6.28 -19.94
N LEU A 311 -14.70 6.80 -21.10
CA LEU A 311 -13.87 7.68 -21.93
C LEU A 311 -13.63 9.04 -21.25
N LYS A 312 -14.66 9.60 -20.62
CA LYS A 312 -14.53 10.84 -19.83
C LYS A 312 -13.43 10.69 -18.77
N TRP A 313 -13.50 9.64 -17.95
CA TRP A 313 -12.48 9.40 -16.91
C TRP A 313 -11.10 9.14 -17.52
N SER A 314 -11.03 8.37 -18.61
CA SER A 314 -9.78 8.10 -19.32
C SER A 314 -9.08 9.41 -19.75
N ILE A 315 -9.82 10.29 -20.43
CA ILE A 315 -9.31 11.61 -20.89
C ILE A 315 -8.88 12.47 -19.70
N GLN A 316 -9.71 12.54 -18.65
CA GLN A 316 -9.43 13.33 -17.46
C GLN A 316 -8.16 12.88 -16.72
N ILE A 317 -7.96 11.56 -16.58
CA ILE A 317 -6.76 10.99 -15.97
C ILE A 317 -5.55 11.27 -16.84
N THR A 318 -5.61 11.01 -18.15
CA THR A 318 -4.49 11.28 -19.07
C THR A 318 -4.10 12.75 -19.08
N SER A 319 -5.09 13.65 -19.12
CA SER A 319 -4.89 15.09 -19.02
C SER A 319 -4.22 15.50 -17.71
N GLY A 320 -4.66 14.94 -16.58
CA GLY A 320 -4.06 15.20 -15.27
C GLY A 320 -2.59 14.76 -15.18
N VAL A 321 -2.26 13.55 -15.65
CA VAL A 321 -0.87 13.04 -15.65
C VAL A 321 0.02 13.92 -16.54
N LEU A 322 -0.46 14.26 -17.74
CA LEU A 322 0.27 15.13 -18.66
C LEU A 322 0.50 16.53 -18.08
N HIS A 323 -0.50 17.10 -17.42
CA HIS A 323 -0.40 18.41 -16.77
C HIS A 323 0.59 18.38 -15.62
N HIS A 324 0.51 17.38 -14.73
CA HIS A 324 1.45 17.20 -13.62
C HIS A 324 2.89 17.18 -14.13
N ARG A 325 3.17 16.34 -15.13
CA ARG A 325 4.48 16.22 -15.76
C ARG A 325 5.00 17.55 -16.30
N ARG A 326 4.18 18.25 -17.08
CA ARG A 326 4.56 19.52 -17.74
C ARG A 326 4.81 20.65 -16.76
N THR A 327 4.13 20.65 -15.61
CA THR A 327 4.13 21.80 -14.69
C THR A 327 4.97 21.60 -13.43
N SER A 328 5.21 20.35 -13.03
CA SER A 328 6.01 20.04 -11.84
C SER A 328 7.46 19.67 -12.15
N GLY A 329 7.77 19.31 -13.40
CA GLY A 329 9.08 18.80 -13.78
C GLY A 329 9.43 17.44 -13.15
N THR A 330 8.43 16.74 -12.62
CA THR A 330 8.58 15.39 -12.04
C THR A 330 7.55 14.42 -12.64
N PHE A 331 7.49 13.22 -12.09
CA PHE A 331 6.66 12.10 -12.53
C PHE A 331 5.55 11.80 -11.51
N TYR A 332 4.58 11.00 -11.92
CA TYR A 332 3.55 10.43 -11.05
C TYR A 332 3.75 8.91 -10.91
N PRO A 333 4.36 8.42 -9.80
CA PRO A 333 4.97 7.08 -9.76
C PRO A 333 4.02 5.91 -9.51
N ASP A 334 2.77 6.18 -9.10
CA ASP A 334 1.84 5.16 -8.60
C ASP A 334 0.44 5.35 -9.22
N LEU A 335 0.37 5.30 -10.56
CA LEU A 335 -0.87 5.46 -11.31
C LEU A 335 -1.71 4.18 -11.28
N ARG A 336 -2.73 4.18 -10.41
CA ARG A 336 -3.69 3.08 -10.21
C ARG A 336 -5.06 3.63 -9.82
N LEU A 337 -6.10 2.79 -9.91
CA LEU A 337 -7.48 3.21 -9.59
C LEU A 337 -7.71 3.54 -8.11
N ASP A 338 -6.89 3.02 -7.19
CA ASP A 338 -6.91 3.41 -5.77
C ASP A 338 -6.58 4.90 -5.59
N ASN A 339 -5.77 5.47 -6.49
CA ASN A 339 -5.27 6.85 -6.40
C ASN A 339 -6.07 7.81 -7.31
N ILE A 340 -7.25 7.39 -7.78
CA ILE A 340 -8.20 8.24 -8.52
C ILE A 340 -9.52 8.27 -7.78
N VAL A 341 -9.99 9.44 -7.38
CA VAL A 341 -11.29 9.65 -6.73
C VAL A 341 -12.27 10.38 -7.64
N LEU A 342 -13.56 10.31 -7.33
CA LEU A 342 -14.58 11.05 -8.08
C LEU A 342 -15.05 12.31 -7.35
N SER A 343 -14.95 13.44 -8.06
CA SER A 343 -15.52 14.74 -7.65
C SER A 343 -17.03 14.65 -7.45
N LYS A 344 -17.64 15.69 -6.86
CA LYS A 344 -19.11 15.81 -6.74
C LYS A 344 -19.83 15.68 -8.08
N ASP A 345 -19.17 16.09 -9.17
CA ASP A 345 -19.64 16.10 -10.56
C ASP A 345 -19.20 14.83 -11.32
N ARG A 346 -18.69 13.82 -10.60
CA ARG A 346 -18.16 12.56 -11.13
C ARG A 346 -17.05 12.76 -12.15
N ASP A 347 -16.18 13.73 -11.90
CA ASP A 347 -14.93 13.89 -12.60
C ASP A 347 -13.82 13.10 -11.90
N ALA A 348 -12.93 12.49 -12.67
CA ALA A 348 -11.75 11.81 -12.14
C ALA A 348 -10.75 12.85 -11.60
N VAL A 349 -10.32 12.65 -10.35
CA VAL A 349 -9.33 13.49 -9.66
C VAL A 349 -8.20 12.61 -9.16
N MET A 350 -6.99 12.88 -9.61
CA MET A 350 -5.77 12.21 -9.15
C MET A 350 -5.42 12.67 -7.73
N VAL A 351 -5.09 11.71 -6.87
CA VAL A 351 -4.67 11.93 -5.47
C VAL A 351 -3.35 11.20 -5.21
N ASP A 352 -2.83 11.29 -3.98
CA ASP A 352 -1.70 10.49 -3.54
C ASP A 352 -0.43 10.71 -4.38
N PHE A 353 0.15 11.90 -4.27
CA PHE A 353 1.39 12.27 -4.97
C PHE A 353 2.62 11.88 -4.15
N GLU A 354 2.45 10.96 -3.19
CA GLU A 354 3.55 10.42 -2.41
C GLU A 354 4.45 9.54 -3.30
N GLN A 355 5.75 9.64 -3.09
CA GLN A 355 6.75 8.93 -3.89
C GLN A 355 7.29 7.68 -3.17
N ARG A 356 6.44 7.03 -2.36
CA ARG A 356 6.87 5.99 -1.41
C ARG A 356 7.13 4.63 -2.05
N GLY A 357 6.40 4.27 -3.10
CA GLY A 357 6.46 2.92 -3.64
C GLY A 357 6.16 2.84 -5.12
N VAL A 358 6.29 1.62 -5.62
CA VAL A 358 5.96 1.20 -6.98
C VAL A 358 5.10 -0.04 -6.84
N TRP A 359 3.85 0.02 -7.31
CA TRP A 359 3.03 -1.19 -7.36
C TRP A 359 3.44 -2.03 -8.56
N CYS A 360 4.15 -3.14 -8.32
CA CYS A 360 4.80 -3.95 -9.36
C CYS A 360 3.84 -4.44 -10.46
N GLU A 361 2.56 -4.64 -10.12
CA GLU A 361 1.55 -5.03 -11.09
C GLU A 361 1.25 -3.93 -12.10
N PHE A 362 1.21 -2.65 -11.68
CA PHE A 362 0.99 -1.52 -12.59
C PHE A 362 2.27 -1.04 -13.26
N ALA A 363 3.41 -1.19 -12.59
CA ALA A 363 4.69 -0.65 -13.02
C ALA A 363 5.19 -1.21 -14.35
N SER A 364 5.93 -0.36 -15.06
CA SER A 364 6.60 -0.73 -16.31
C SER A 364 7.71 -1.76 -16.05
N PRO A 365 8.04 -2.60 -17.04
CA PRO A 365 9.13 -3.58 -16.90
C PRO A 365 10.49 -2.92 -16.60
N GLU A 366 10.71 -1.68 -17.04
CA GLU A 366 11.91 -0.90 -16.73
C GLU A 366 11.99 -0.51 -15.25
N ILE A 367 10.87 -0.03 -14.69
CA ILE A 367 10.78 0.30 -13.27
C ILE A 367 10.90 -0.98 -12.42
N ASN A 368 10.22 -2.05 -12.81
CA ASN A 368 10.30 -3.34 -12.12
C ASN A 368 11.73 -3.91 -12.13
N ALA A 369 12.47 -3.77 -13.23
CA ALA A 369 13.87 -4.18 -13.28
C ALA A 369 14.70 -3.49 -12.19
N VAL A 370 14.55 -2.17 -12.02
CA VAL A 370 15.28 -1.42 -10.97
C VAL A 370 14.76 -1.80 -9.58
N GLU A 371 13.45 -1.97 -9.42
CA GLU A 371 12.84 -2.34 -8.14
C GLU A 371 13.31 -3.72 -7.65
N TYR A 372 13.47 -4.69 -8.55
CA TYR A 372 13.97 -6.01 -8.18
C TYR A 372 15.41 -5.93 -7.64
N ILE A 373 16.27 -5.18 -8.32
CA ILE A 373 17.64 -4.92 -7.87
C ILE A 373 17.62 -4.15 -6.54
N ARG A 374 16.72 -3.19 -6.38
CA ARG A 374 16.59 -2.40 -5.14
C ARG A 374 16.23 -3.29 -3.95
N ILE A 375 15.24 -4.17 -4.10
CA ILE A 375 14.84 -5.12 -3.04
C ILE A 375 16.05 -5.98 -2.67
N LEU A 376 16.73 -6.59 -3.65
CA LEU A 376 17.88 -7.46 -3.38
C LEU A 376 19.07 -6.70 -2.79
N ALA A 377 19.25 -5.42 -3.10
CA ALA A 377 20.35 -4.61 -2.56
C ALA A 377 20.19 -4.24 -1.08
N ILE A 378 18.98 -4.31 -0.53
CA ILE A 378 18.69 -3.82 0.84
C ILE A 378 18.11 -4.88 1.77
N ASP A 379 17.65 -6.01 1.24
CA ASP A 379 17.06 -7.08 2.02
C ASP A 379 18.15 -7.77 2.87
N GLU A 380 17.90 -7.89 4.17
CA GLU A 380 18.85 -8.47 5.12
C GLU A 380 18.80 -10.00 5.14
N ASP A 381 17.76 -10.61 4.56
CA ASP A 381 17.52 -12.06 4.60
C ASP A 381 18.19 -12.82 3.45
N ILE A 382 18.87 -12.12 2.52
CA ILE A 382 19.63 -12.76 1.43
C ILE A 382 21.15 -12.80 1.72
N PRO A 383 21.91 -13.73 1.11
CA PRO A 383 23.34 -13.84 1.36
C PRO A 383 24.10 -12.54 1.09
N GLU A 384 25.00 -12.15 2.00
CA GLU A 384 25.72 -10.87 1.96
C GLU A 384 26.42 -10.61 0.61
N ASN A 385 27.13 -11.60 0.05
CA ASN A 385 27.76 -11.47 -1.27
C ASN A 385 26.77 -11.15 -2.40
N THR A 386 25.53 -11.65 -2.28
CA THR A 386 24.45 -11.40 -3.24
C THR A 386 23.92 -9.98 -3.06
N ARG A 387 23.67 -9.57 -1.82
CA ARG A 387 23.26 -8.21 -1.48
C ARG A 387 24.26 -7.17 -1.97
N ASP A 388 25.56 -7.40 -1.72
CA ASP A 388 26.64 -6.50 -2.13
C ASP A 388 26.73 -6.38 -3.66
N HIS A 389 26.57 -7.50 -4.38
CA HIS A 389 26.51 -7.50 -5.84
C HIS A 389 25.37 -6.61 -6.38
N TYR A 390 24.17 -6.74 -5.82
CA TYR A 390 23.03 -5.92 -6.25
C TYR A 390 23.14 -4.46 -5.79
N ALA A 391 23.74 -4.21 -4.63
CA ALA A 391 24.08 -2.88 -4.18
C ALA A 391 25.08 -2.20 -5.14
N ASP A 392 26.10 -2.92 -5.64
CA ASP A 392 27.02 -2.38 -6.66
C ASP A 392 26.30 -1.97 -7.95
N ILE A 393 25.35 -2.79 -8.42
CA ILE A 393 24.51 -2.43 -9.58
C ILE A 393 23.72 -1.16 -9.28
N LEU A 394 23.08 -1.10 -8.11
CA LEU A 394 22.24 0.04 -7.73
C LEU A 394 23.04 1.33 -7.54
N ARG A 395 24.26 1.30 -6.96
CA ARG A 395 25.14 2.49 -6.84
C ARG A 395 25.51 3.07 -8.20
N ARG A 396 25.66 2.23 -9.23
CA ARG A 396 25.90 2.73 -10.60
C ARG A 396 24.68 3.43 -11.18
N LEU A 397 23.47 2.97 -10.86
CA LEU A 397 22.21 3.54 -11.35
C LEU A 397 21.79 4.79 -10.56
N CYS A 398 21.95 4.76 -9.24
CA CYS A 398 21.62 5.83 -8.30
C CYS A 398 22.69 5.89 -7.20
N PRO A 399 23.72 6.72 -7.35
CA PRO A 399 24.83 6.81 -6.40
C PRO A 399 24.42 7.19 -4.96
N ASP A 400 23.30 7.89 -4.80
CA ASP A 400 22.80 8.38 -3.50
C ASP A 400 21.70 7.48 -2.89
N PHE A 401 21.49 6.27 -3.42
CA PHE A 401 20.34 5.45 -3.03
C PHE A 401 20.33 5.12 -1.53
N GLU A 402 21.49 4.87 -0.90
CA GLU A 402 21.56 4.56 0.53
C GLU A 402 21.05 5.73 1.38
N SER A 403 21.38 6.97 0.99
CA SER A 403 20.90 8.18 1.66
C SER A 403 19.39 8.37 1.47
N LEU A 404 18.90 8.14 0.26
CA LEU A 404 17.47 8.23 -0.07
C LEU A 404 16.64 7.15 0.62
N GLN A 405 17.19 5.95 0.79
CA GLN A 405 16.51 4.82 1.43
C GLN A 405 16.54 4.93 2.96
N ALA A 406 17.72 5.05 3.57
CA ALA A 406 17.91 4.86 5.01
C ALA A 406 17.41 6.02 5.87
N ARG A 407 17.40 7.26 5.35
CA ARG A 407 17.01 8.44 6.13
C ARG A 407 15.49 8.57 6.17
N GLU A 408 14.90 8.64 7.37
CA GLU A 408 13.48 9.01 7.53
C GLU A 408 13.26 10.53 7.46
N GLU A 409 14.32 11.30 7.68
CA GLU A 409 14.33 12.76 7.72
C GLU A 409 14.05 13.37 6.35
N TYR A 410 13.31 14.48 6.33
CA TYR A 410 13.06 15.24 5.12
C TYR A 410 14.24 16.15 4.79
N THR A 411 14.74 16.02 3.57
CA THR A 411 15.93 16.67 3.03
C THR A 411 15.64 17.49 1.77
N ASN A 412 14.37 17.52 1.32
CA ASN A 412 13.94 18.24 0.12
C ASN A 412 14.78 17.92 -1.14
N PRO A 413 14.94 16.64 -1.53
CA PRO A 413 15.72 16.28 -2.70
C PRO A 413 15.07 16.86 -3.97
N PRO A 414 15.86 17.31 -4.96
CA PRO A 414 15.34 17.93 -6.17
C PRO A 414 14.49 16.97 -7.01
N ASN A 415 14.87 15.69 -7.04
CA ASN A 415 14.21 14.64 -7.84
C ASN A 415 13.27 13.76 -7.02
N GLY A 416 13.00 14.15 -5.77
CA GLY A 416 12.18 13.36 -4.85
C GLY A 416 12.88 12.12 -4.30
N TYR A 417 12.10 11.15 -3.83
CA TYR A 417 12.59 10.01 -3.03
C TYR A 417 12.46 8.65 -3.70
N ASN A 418 11.74 8.56 -4.82
CA ASN A 418 11.55 7.27 -5.47
C ASN A 418 12.81 6.90 -6.27
N ILE A 419 13.62 5.99 -5.71
CA ILE A 419 14.90 5.53 -6.28
C ILE A 419 14.69 4.98 -7.69
N CYS A 420 13.68 4.12 -7.87
CA CYS A 420 13.45 3.45 -9.15
C CYS A 420 13.20 4.46 -10.26
N TRP A 421 12.34 5.44 -10.02
CA TRP A 421 12.06 6.51 -10.97
C TRP A 421 13.23 7.51 -11.14
N GLY A 422 13.99 7.75 -10.07
CA GLY A 422 15.21 8.58 -10.11
C GLY A 422 16.31 8.01 -11.01
N CYS A 423 16.33 6.69 -11.23
CA CYS A 423 17.26 6.04 -12.16
C CYS A 423 16.92 6.27 -13.64
N LEU A 424 15.72 6.75 -13.96
CA LEU A 424 15.21 6.91 -15.33
C LEU A 424 15.42 8.34 -15.83
N SER A 425 15.73 8.51 -17.12
CA SER A 425 15.67 9.83 -17.76
C SER A 425 14.22 10.31 -17.89
N PRO A 426 13.97 11.62 -18.11
CA PRO A 426 12.61 12.13 -18.27
C PRO A 426 11.81 11.35 -19.32
N ARG A 427 12.38 11.01 -20.47
CA ARG A 427 11.66 10.26 -21.52
C ARG A 427 11.34 8.82 -21.10
N GLU A 428 12.23 8.16 -20.36
CA GLU A 428 11.97 6.84 -19.79
C GLU A 428 10.85 6.88 -18.73
N GLN A 429 10.82 7.95 -17.93
CA GLN A 429 9.74 8.19 -16.96
C GLN A 429 8.39 8.34 -17.67
N GLU A 430 8.31 9.13 -18.75
CA GLU A 430 7.06 9.28 -19.52
C GLU A 430 6.59 7.95 -20.09
N ALA A 431 7.50 7.19 -20.69
CA ALA A 431 7.19 5.87 -21.24
C ALA A 431 6.68 4.90 -20.14
N SER A 432 7.13 5.08 -18.89
CA SER A 432 6.65 4.32 -17.74
C SER A 432 5.28 4.80 -17.24
N GLU A 433 5.02 6.11 -17.24
CA GLU A 433 3.70 6.70 -16.96
C GLU A 433 2.65 6.22 -17.98
N VAL A 434 3.02 6.18 -19.26
CA VAL A 434 2.18 5.67 -20.35
C VAL A 434 1.87 4.18 -20.16
N TYR A 435 2.84 3.39 -19.71
CA TYR A 435 2.61 1.98 -19.41
C TYR A 435 1.58 1.80 -18.28
N MET A 436 1.74 2.52 -17.16
CA MET A 436 0.78 2.48 -16.05
C MET A 436 -0.60 2.98 -16.49
N LEU A 437 -0.65 4.05 -17.29
CA LEU A 437 -1.88 4.58 -17.87
C LEU A 437 -2.59 3.50 -18.71
N GLY A 438 -1.86 2.78 -19.57
CA GLY A 438 -2.43 1.67 -20.33
C GLY A 438 -3.09 0.60 -19.44
N ARG A 439 -2.50 0.30 -18.28
CA ARG A 439 -3.08 -0.62 -17.29
C ARG A 439 -4.32 -0.04 -16.60
N VAL A 440 -4.31 1.25 -16.29
CA VAL A 440 -5.48 1.97 -15.75
C VAL A 440 -6.63 2.00 -16.76
N LEU A 441 -6.36 2.31 -18.02
CA LEU A 441 -7.35 2.29 -19.10
C LEU A 441 -7.97 0.90 -19.22
N TRP A 442 -7.15 -0.15 -19.21
CA TRP A 442 -7.65 -1.53 -19.18
C TRP A 442 -8.59 -1.78 -18.01
N CYS A 443 -8.23 -1.36 -16.79
CA CYS A 443 -9.07 -1.55 -15.60
C CYS A 443 -10.42 -0.84 -15.74
N ILE A 444 -10.43 0.40 -16.26
CA ILE A 444 -11.65 1.17 -16.50
C ILE A 444 -12.58 0.45 -17.48
N PHE A 445 -12.06 -0.04 -18.61
CA PHE A 445 -12.87 -0.64 -19.68
C PHE A 445 -13.27 -2.09 -19.41
N GLU A 446 -12.45 -2.87 -18.72
CA GLU A 446 -12.81 -4.22 -18.27
C GLU A 446 -13.67 -4.23 -17.01
N GLY A 447 -13.77 -3.09 -16.31
CA GLY A 447 -14.52 -2.95 -15.09
C GLY A 447 -13.89 -3.68 -13.90
N ALA A 448 -12.57 -3.55 -13.76
CA ALA A 448 -11.72 -4.25 -12.80
C ALA A 448 -11.11 -3.29 -11.76
N SER A 449 -10.92 -3.76 -10.52
CA SER A 449 -10.24 -3.00 -9.45
C SER A 449 -8.74 -2.83 -9.71
N ALA A 450 -8.12 -3.88 -10.26
CA ALA A 450 -6.70 -3.99 -10.55
C ALA A 450 -6.50 -4.94 -11.75
N PRO A 451 -5.30 -4.99 -12.35
CA PRO A 451 -5.09 -5.75 -13.58
C PRO A 451 -4.89 -7.26 -13.35
N GLN A 452 -4.70 -7.69 -12.11
CA GLN A 452 -4.52 -9.09 -11.72
C GLN A 452 -5.64 -9.47 -10.75
N GLN A 453 -6.19 -10.67 -10.94
CA GLN A 453 -7.12 -11.31 -10.03
C GLN A 453 -6.38 -11.79 -8.78
N ALA A 454 -6.95 -11.50 -7.62
CA ALA A 454 -6.55 -12.10 -6.34
C ALA A 454 -5.05 -11.98 -6.06
N ALA A 455 -4.54 -10.74 -6.07
CA ALA A 455 -3.22 -10.43 -5.56
C ALA A 455 -3.00 -11.10 -4.19
N VAL A 456 -1.79 -11.58 -3.95
CA VAL A 456 -1.52 -12.41 -2.76
C VAL A 456 -1.67 -11.60 -1.48
N TRP A 457 -1.17 -10.35 -1.48
CA TRP A 457 -1.16 -9.46 -0.32
C TRP A 457 -2.40 -8.57 -0.19
N GLN A 458 -3.28 -8.56 -1.19
CA GLN A 458 -4.49 -7.74 -1.17
C GLN A 458 -5.67 -8.45 -1.82
N SER A 459 -6.81 -8.38 -1.12
CA SER A 459 -8.11 -8.74 -1.67
C SER A 459 -8.93 -7.49 -1.90
N TYR A 460 -9.46 -7.35 -3.10
CA TYR A 460 -10.45 -6.32 -3.40
C TYR A 460 -11.84 -6.81 -3.00
N ARG A 461 -12.73 -5.87 -2.68
CA ARG A 461 -14.14 -6.19 -2.41
C ARG A 461 -14.79 -6.85 -3.64
N TRP A 462 -14.36 -6.42 -4.82
CA TRP A 462 -14.80 -6.90 -6.11
C TRP A 462 -13.58 -7.31 -6.92
N GLU A 463 -13.26 -8.60 -6.88
CA GLU A 463 -12.17 -9.18 -7.69
C GLU A 463 -12.58 -9.20 -9.17
N THR A 464 -11.59 -9.06 -10.05
CA THR A 464 -11.80 -9.13 -11.51
C THR A 464 -12.05 -10.58 -11.95
N ASP A 465 -12.86 -10.75 -12.99
CA ASP A 465 -13.10 -12.03 -13.66
C ASP A 465 -12.20 -12.25 -14.88
N VAL A 466 -11.34 -11.29 -15.18
CA VAL A 466 -10.38 -11.31 -16.28
C VAL A 466 -9.04 -10.76 -15.80
N ASP A 467 -7.94 -11.39 -16.20
CA ASP A 467 -6.58 -10.92 -15.96
C ASP A 467 -6.05 -10.13 -17.17
N PHE A 468 -5.33 -9.04 -16.93
CA PHE A 468 -4.53 -8.38 -17.96
C PHE A 468 -3.47 -9.36 -18.49
N PRO A 469 -3.25 -9.50 -19.81
CA PRO A 469 -3.70 -8.60 -20.89
C PRO A 469 -4.95 -9.07 -21.65
N ALA A 470 -5.73 -10.00 -21.11
CA ALA A 470 -6.94 -10.46 -21.79
C ALA A 470 -8.00 -9.34 -21.82
N PHE A 471 -8.77 -9.28 -22.89
CA PHE A 471 -9.86 -8.33 -23.06
C PHE A 471 -11.18 -9.08 -23.20
N LEU A 472 -12.14 -8.78 -22.33
CA LEU A 472 -13.50 -9.29 -22.44
C LEU A 472 -14.45 -8.21 -22.95
N ARG A 473 -14.28 -6.97 -22.48
CA ARG A 473 -15.27 -5.88 -22.64
C ARG A 473 -14.76 -4.68 -23.42
N THR A 474 -13.45 -4.46 -23.42
CA THR A 474 -12.84 -3.27 -24.05
C THR A 474 -13.14 -3.23 -25.56
N PRO A 475 -13.55 -2.08 -26.13
CA PRO A 475 -13.74 -1.93 -27.58
C PRO A 475 -12.44 -2.12 -28.38
N PRO A 476 -12.47 -2.68 -29.61
CA PRO A 476 -11.25 -2.99 -30.38
C PRO A 476 -10.29 -1.82 -30.59
N ILE A 477 -10.80 -0.60 -30.84
CA ILE A 477 -9.98 0.59 -31.02
C ILE A 477 -9.17 0.93 -29.76
N LEU A 478 -9.78 0.77 -28.58
CA LEU A 478 -9.15 0.97 -27.28
C LEU A 478 -8.17 -0.16 -26.94
N ARG A 479 -8.43 -1.40 -27.37
CA ARG A 479 -7.46 -2.51 -27.22
C ARG A 479 -6.13 -2.18 -27.88
N SER A 480 -6.17 -1.67 -29.11
CA SER A 480 -4.98 -1.25 -29.86
C SER A 480 -4.17 -0.16 -29.15
N LEU A 481 -4.86 0.85 -28.59
CA LEU A 481 -4.22 1.89 -27.79
C LEU A 481 -3.57 1.31 -26.52
N ILE A 482 -4.31 0.51 -25.76
CA ILE A 482 -3.81 -0.14 -24.52
C ILE A 482 -2.61 -1.04 -24.82
N ASP A 483 -2.65 -1.82 -25.90
CA ASP A 483 -1.54 -2.67 -26.32
C ASP A 483 -0.29 -1.87 -26.65
N ARG A 484 -0.43 -0.71 -27.31
CA ARG A 484 0.69 0.19 -27.60
C ARG A 484 1.24 0.87 -26.36
N CYS A 485 0.37 1.32 -25.45
CA CYS A 485 0.79 1.88 -24.16
C CYS A 485 1.57 0.85 -23.32
N THR A 486 1.17 -0.42 -23.39
CA THR A 486 1.75 -1.50 -22.58
C THR A 486 2.81 -2.35 -23.31
N ARG A 487 3.39 -1.83 -24.41
CA ARG A 487 4.52 -2.50 -25.10
C ARG A 487 5.65 -2.80 -24.13
N GLY A 488 6.25 -3.97 -24.30
CA GLY A 488 7.26 -4.51 -23.38
C GLY A 488 6.71 -5.28 -22.18
N ARG A 489 5.37 -5.36 -22.02
CA ARG A 489 4.74 -6.14 -20.94
C ARG A 489 5.34 -7.54 -20.81
N ARG A 490 5.52 -7.98 -19.57
CA ARG A 490 6.04 -9.30 -19.21
C ARG A 490 4.97 -10.13 -18.51
N ALA A 491 5.12 -11.45 -18.56
CA ALA A 491 4.28 -12.34 -17.77
C ALA A 491 4.54 -12.09 -16.28
N THR A 492 3.48 -12.09 -15.47
CA THR A 492 3.60 -11.91 -14.03
C THR A 492 3.61 -13.25 -13.31
N LEU A 493 4.16 -13.30 -12.09
CA LEU A 493 4.07 -14.47 -11.23
C LEU A 493 2.59 -14.85 -10.96
N GLY A 494 1.72 -13.85 -10.89
CA GLY A 494 0.27 -13.99 -10.79
C GLY A 494 -0.39 -14.77 -11.93
N ASN A 495 0.33 -15.05 -13.03
CA ASN A 495 -0.18 -15.91 -14.12
C ASN A 495 0.00 -17.41 -13.80
N GLN A 496 0.90 -17.76 -12.88
CA GLN A 496 1.20 -19.14 -12.50
C GLN A 496 0.57 -19.49 -11.15
N ILE A 497 0.72 -18.59 -10.18
CA ILE A 497 0.20 -18.76 -8.83
C ILE A 497 -0.82 -17.68 -8.52
N GLY A 498 -1.79 -18.01 -7.69
CA GLY A 498 -2.82 -17.07 -7.24
C GLY A 498 -3.31 -17.41 -5.85
N ARG A 499 -4.13 -16.52 -5.30
CA ARG A 499 -4.79 -16.74 -4.01
C ARG A 499 -6.19 -17.32 -4.22
N GLU A 500 -6.50 -18.39 -3.51
CA GLU A 500 -7.84 -18.96 -3.38
C GLU A 500 -8.22 -18.99 -1.89
N GLY A 501 -9.15 -18.12 -1.48
CA GLY A 501 -9.43 -17.87 -0.08
C GLY A 501 -8.17 -17.41 0.68
N ASN A 502 -7.74 -18.22 1.66
CA ASN A 502 -6.60 -17.97 2.54
C ASN A 502 -5.35 -18.76 2.13
N LYS A 503 -5.32 -19.33 0.92
CA LYS A 503 -4.23 -20.19 0.44
C LYS A 503 -3.67 -19.70 -0.88
N ILE A 504 -2.38 -19.95 -1.10
CA ILE A 504 -1.75 -19.86 -2.42
C ILE A 504 -1.86 -21.21 -3.12
N VAL A 505 -2.26 -21.14 -4.40
CA VAL A 505 -2.48 -22.28 -5.30
C VAL A 505 -1.92 -22.00 -6.70
N PHE A 506 -1.70 -23.04 -7.51
CA PHE A 506 -1.45 -22.87 -8.94
C PHE A 506 -2.75 -22.53 -9.67
N LYS A 507 -2.72 -21.56 -10.58
CA LYS A 507 -3.89 -21.21 -11.40
C LYS A 507 -4.27 -22.38 -12.31
N GLY A 508 -5.55 -22.77 -12.29
CA GLY A 508 -6.10 -23.83 -13.15
C GLY A 508 -5.85 -25.26 -12.67
N GLN A 509 -5.33 -25.46 -11.45
CA GLN A 509 -5.18 -26.79 -10.84
C GLN A 509 -5.89 -26.84 -9.48
N GLU A 510 -7.02 -27.55 -9.41
CA GLU A 510 -7.71 -27.81 -8.15
C GLU A 510 -7.16 -29.08 -7.47
N ASN A 511 -6.82 -28.98 -6.18
CA ASN A 511 -6.74 -30.09 -5.22
C ASN A 511 -5.61 -31.14 -5.34
N LYS A 512 -4.33 -30.75 -5.52
CA LYS A 512 -3.14 -31.55 -5.08
C LYS A 512 -1.84 -30.81 -5.41
N VAL A 513 -1.38 -29.95 -4.51
CA VAL A 513 -0.08 -29.27 -4.70
C VAL A 513 0.62 -29.16 -3.35
N GLU A 514 1.86 -29.67 -3.27
CA GLU A 514 2.67 -29.51 -2.07
C GLU A 514 3.21 -28.07 -2.00
N PRO A 515 3.28 -27.44 -0.81
CA PRO A 515 3.86 -26.10 -0.66
C PRO A 515 5.25 -25.93 -1.30
N LYS A 516 6.04 -27.02 -1.32
CA LYS A 516 7.36 -27.10 -1.95
C LYS A 516 7.31 -26.77 -3.45
N ASP A 517 6.29 -27.25 -4.16
CA ASP A 517 6.15 -27.02 -5.59
C ASP A 517 5.90 -25.54 -5.90
N ILE A 518 5.11 -24.85 -5.05
CA ILE A 518 4.82 -23.42 -5.18
C ILE A 518 6.08 -22.59 -4.94
N ARG A 519 6.83 -22.86 -3.85
CA ARG A 519 8.11 -22.19 -3.56
C ARG A 519 9.11 -22.40 -4.68
N GLN A 520 9.24 -23.63 -5.18
CA GLN A 520 10.14 -23.96 -6.28
C GLN A 520 9.75 -23.24 -7.58
N ALA A 521 8.45 -23.17 -7.91
CA ALA A 521 7.98 -22.44 -9.08
C ALA A 521 8.24 -20.92 -8.96
N ALA A 522 7.98 -20.33 -7.79
CA ALA A 522 8.28 -18.94 -7.52
C ALA A 522 9.79 -18.65 -7.64
N ALA A 523 10.64 -19.45 -7.01
CA ALA A 523 12.10 -19.32 -7.10
C ALA A 523 12.59 -19.43 -8.56
N THR A 524 12.09 -20.39 -9.33
CA THR A 524 12.43 -20.55 -10.75
C THR A 524 11.97 -19.35 -11.58
N TRP A 525 10.78 -18.80 -11.30
CA TRP A 525 10.28 -17.61 -11.98
C TRP A 525 11.15 -16.39 -11.66
N TRP A 526 11.44 -16.14 -10.37
CA TRP A 526 12.26 -15.01 -9.93
C TRP A 526 13.67 -15.07 -10.48
N LYS A 527 14.32 -16.24 -10.52
CA LYS A 527 15.64 -16.40 -11.17
C LYS A 527 15.63 -15.92 -12.62
N ARG A 528 14.56 -16.21 -13.36
CA ARG A 528 14.42 -15.77 -14.77
C ARG A 528 14.17 -14.26 -14.87
N GLU A 529 13.36 -13.70 -13.99
CA GLU A 529 13.07 -12.26 -14.01
C GLU A 529 14.27 -11.41 -13.56
N ILE A 530 15.02 -11.86 -12.56
CA ILE A 530 16.26 -11.22 -12.10
C ILE A 530 17.31 -11.25 -13.22
N ALA A 531 17.54 -12.42 -13.84
CA ALA A 531 18.48 -12.53 -14.96
C ALA A 531 18.10 -11.63 -16.14
N TRP A 532 16.79 -11.48 -16.40
CA TRP A 532 16.32 -10.52 -17.41
C TRP A 532 16.57 -9.07 -16.97
N ALA A 533 16.28 -8.71 -15.72
CA ALA A 533 16.50 -7.37 -15.19
C ALA A 533 17.98 -6.97 -15.26
N GLU A 534 18.90 -7.85 -14.85
CA GLU A 534 20.34 -7.65 -14.98
C GLU A 534 20.76 -7.43 -16.44
N SER A 535 20.29 -8.30 -17.34
CA SER A 535 20.60 -8.21 -18.77
C SER A 535 20.08 -6.93 -19.40
N PHE A 536 18.85 -6.53 -19.03
CA PHE A 536 18.21 -5.31 -19.50
C PHE A 536 18.95 -4.07 -19.01
N LEU A 537 19.28 -3.99 -17.71
CA LEU A 537 19.99 -2.85 -17.12
C LEU A 537 21.43 -2.75 -17.68
N ALA A 538 22.13 -3.87 -17.84
CA ALA A 538 23.46 -3.88 -18.45
C ALA A 538 23.43 -3.48 -19.94
N MET A 539 22.42 -3.90 -20.69
CA MET A 539 22.20 -3.46 -22.07
C MET A 539 21.95 -1.96 -22.13
N ARG A 540 21.02 -1.46 -21.29
CA ARG A 540 20.69 -0.05 -21.17
C ARG A 540 21.93 0.80 -20.86
N ASP A 541 22.75 0.40 -19.90
CA ASP A 541 23.94 1.16 -19.50
C ASP A 541 24.99 1.21 -20.62
N ARG A 542 25.18 0.10 -21.37
CA ARG A 542 26.05 0.07 -22.54
C ARG A 542 25.54 0.98 -23.65
N SER A 543 24.25 0.90 -23.98
CA SER A 543 23.63 1.74 -25.01
C SER A 543 23.59 3.22 -24.62
N LYS A 544 23.46 3.54 -23.32
CA LYS A 544 23.60 4.92 -22.84
C LYS A 544 25.02 5.43 -23.04
N SER A 545 26.02 4.61 -22.71
CA SER A 545 27.43 4.94 -22.87
C SER A 545 27.85 5.11 -24.35
N SER A 546 27.22 4.38 -25.28
CA SER A 546 27.44 4.54 -26.73
C SER A 546 26.59 5.65 -27.38
N GLY A 547 25.65 6.25 -26.65
CA GLY A 547 24.72 7.26 -27.18
C GLY A 547 23.60 6.69 -28.06
N GLU A 548 23.38 5.38 -28.03
CA GLU A 548 22.40 4.66 -28.88
C GLU A 548 21.07 4.38 -28.15
N TRP A 549 20.98 4.73 -26.86
CA TRP A 549 19.77 4.50 -26.08
C TRP A 549 18.61 5.41 -26.52
N SER A 550 17.52 4.80 -27.00
CA SER A 550 16.36 5.54 -27.53
C SER A 550 15.54 6.27 -26.45
N GLU A 551 15.80 6.01 -25.17
CA GLU A 551 15.03 6.47 -23.99
C GLU A 551 13.54 6.07 -23.98
N ASN A 552 13.08 5.41 -25.05
CA ASN A 552 11.78 4.80 -25.22
C ASN A 552 11.97 3.45 -25.91
N HIS A 553 12.62 2.52 -25.20
CA HIS A 553 13.08 1.24 -25.74
C HIS A 553 11.95 0.39 -26.36
N PHE A 554 10.75 0.47 -25.79
CA PHE A 554 9.58 -0.30 -26.23
C PHE A 554 8.67 0.47 -27.20
N ASP A 555 9.08 1.65 -27.68
CA ASP A 555 8.34 2.46 -28.63
C ASP A 555 6.87 2.72 -28.19
N ARG A 556 6.70 3.16 -26.94
CA ARG A 556 5.38 3.54 -26.40
C ARG A 556 5.00 4.94 -26.93
N PRO A 557 3.71 5.23 -27.12
CA PRO A 557 3.27 6.59 -27.46
C PRO A 557 3.61 7.58 -26.35
N SER A 558 3.62 8.88 -26.65
CA SER A 558 3.71 9.94 -25.63
C SER A 558 2.38 10.10 -24.90
N LEU A 559 2.37 10.71 -23.71
CA LEU A 559 1.13 11.02 -22.99
C LEU A 559 0.21 11.92 -23.82
N GLN A 560 0.77 12.88 -24.55
CA GLN A 560 0.00 13.74 -25.46
C GLN A 560 -0.66 12.92 -26.57
N SER A 561 0.08 12.00 -27.20
CA SER A 561 -0.47 11.15 -28.27
C SER A 561 -1.59 10.24 -27.76
N VAL A 562 -1.50 9.75 -26.52
CA VAL A 562 -2.59 8.97 -25.89
C VAL A 562 -3.81 9.85 -25.67
N LEU A 563 -3.64 11.09 -25.18
CA LEU A 563 -4.72 12.04 -24.97
C LEU A 563 -5.45 12.36 -26.28
N ASP A 564 -4.70 12.73 -27.32
CA ASP A 564 -5.24 13.09 -28.63
C ASP A 564 -6.06 11.93 -29.24
N GLU A 565 -5.61 10.69 -29.04
CA GLU A 565 -6.31 9.51 -29.53
C GLU A 565 -7.57 9.19 -28.73
N LEU A 566 -7.56 9.35 -27.40
CA LEU A 566 -8.76 9.20 -26.57
C LEU A 566 -9.82 10.24 -26.93
N GLU A 567 -9.41 11.49 -27.19
CA GLU A 567 -10.32 12.55 -27.64
C GLU A 567 -10.90 12.24 -29.03
N LYS A 568 -10.06 11.78 -29.95
CA LYS A 568 -10.52 11.31 -31.27
C LYS A 568 -11.53 10.17 -31.16
N ILE A 569 -11.27 9.17 -30.32
CA ILE A 569 -12.19 8.05 -30.10
C ILE A 569 -13.52 8.54 -29.52
N ARG A 570 -13.49 9.51 -28.59
CA ARG A 570 -14.70 10.12 -28.03
C ARG A 570 -15.53 10.83 -29.10
N ASP A 571 -14.89 11.53 -30.03
CA ASP A 571 -15.58 12.31 -31.06
C ASP A 571 -16.11 11.44 -32.21
N GLU A 572 -15.62 10.19 -32.35
CA GLU A 572 -16.10 9.19 -33.32
C GLU A 572 -17.27 8.32 -32.81
N LEU A 573 -17.56 8.34 -31.51
CA LEU A 573 -18.65 7.62 -30.84
C LEU A 573 -19.87 8.50 -30.61
#